data_AF-G5NES0-F1
#
_entry.id   AF-G5NES0-F1
#
_cell.length_a   1.000
_cell.length_b   1.000
_cell.length_c   1.000
_cell.angle_alpha   90.00
_cell.angle_beta   90.00
_cell.angle_gamma   90.00
#
_symmetry.space_group_name_H-M   'P 1'
#
loop_
_entity.id
_entity.type
_entity.pdbx_description
1 polymer ?
#
loop_
_entity_poly.entity_id
_entity_poly.type
_entity_poly.pdbx_seq_one_letter_code
_entity_poly.pdbx_strand_id
1 'polypeptide(L)' 'VTVMVRGDVDAGSAAASVVGEVKSCHVIPRPHSDVEAILPKSA' A
#
# COMPACT_ATOMS: atom_id res chain seq x y z
N VAL A 1 7.46 12.09 -6.18
CA VAL A 1 6.20 11.96 -5.41
C VAL A 1 6.10 10.57 -4.75
N THR A 2 7.14 10.07 -4.07
CA THR A 2 7.17 8.69 -3.53
C THR A 2 7.20 8.61 -2.00
N VAL A 3 7.24 9.76 -1.31
CA VAL A 3 7.35 9.79 0.16
C VAL A 3 5.99 9.62 0.84
N MET A 4 4.89 10.08 0.24
CA MET A 4 3.56 10.02 0.87
C MET A 4 3.08 8.58 1.10
N VAL A 5 3.19 7.70 0.09
CA VAL A 5 2.64 6.33 0.17
C VAL A 5 3.44 5.43 1.12
N ARG A 6 4.74 5.70 1.29
CA ARG A 6 5.58 4.89 2.18
C ARG A 6 5.21 5.11 3.65
N GLY A 7 5.01 6.37 4.05
CA GLY A 7 4.59 6.72 5.41
C GLY A 7 3.19 6.22 5.78
N ASP A 8 2.24 6.32 4.85
CA ASP A 8 0.86 5.87 5.09
C ASP A 8 0.77 4.35 5.26
N VAL A 9 1.53 3.58 4.48
CA VAL A 9 1.54 2.10 4.59
C VAL A 9 2.20 1.65 5.90
N ASP A 10 3.27 2.31 6.33
CA ASP A 10 3.95 1.99 7.60
C ASP A 10 3.05 2.30 8.80
N ALA A 11 2.36 3.46 8.78
CA ALA A 11 1.38 3.84 9.81
C ALA A 11 0.18 2.88 9.84
N GLY A 12 -0.33 2.50 8.66
CA GLY A 12 -1.44 1.56 8.54
C GLY A 12 -1.08 0.14 8.99
N SER A 13 0.12 -0.33 8.66
CA SER A 13 0.64 -1.63 9.10
C SER A 13 0.79 -1.69 10.62
N ALA A 14 1.37 -0.66 11.21
CA ALA A 14 1.55 -0.56 12.66
C ALA A 14 0.21 -0.54 13.39
N ALA A 15 -0.79 0.19 12.88
CA ALA A 15 -2.13 0.18 13.45
C ALA A 15 -2.80 -1.18 13.30
N ALA A 16 -2.76 -1.78 12.10
CA ALA A 16 -3.40 -3.06 11.81
C ALA A 16 -2.77 -4.23 12.60
N SER A 17 -1.48 -4.16 12.91
CA SER A 17 -0.78 -5.15 13.75
C SER A 17 -1.20 -5.12 15.22
N VAL A 18 -1.82 -4.01 15.67
CA VAL A 18 -2.28 -3.86 17.07
C VAL A 18 -3.71 -4.38 17.22
N VAL A 19 -4.56 -4.22 16.21
CA VAL A 19 -5.96 -4.67 16.23
C VAL A 19 -6.19 -6.05 15.62
N GLY A 20 -5.19 -6.65 14.94
CA GLY A 20 -5.31 -7.96 14.32
C GLY A 20 -4.02 -8.44 13.65
N GLU A 21 -4.16 -9.41 12.75
CA GLU A 21 -3.01 -10.02 12.06
C GLU A 21 -2.84 -9.42 10.66
N VAL A 22 -1.67 -8.82 10.42
CA VAL A 22 -1.31 -8.22 9.12
C VAL A 22 -0.78 -9.31 8.20
N LYS A 23 -1.48 -9.55 7.08
CA LYS A 23 -1.06 -10.55 6.07
C LYS A 23 0.08 -10.06 5.18
N SER A 24 0.03 -8.81 4.73
CA SER A 24 1.10 -8.20 3.92
C SER A 24 0.95 -6.68 3.82
N CYS A 25 2.09 -5.99 3.77
CA CYS A 25 2.18 -4.57 3.44
C CYS A 25 3.23 -4.41 2.34
N HIS A 26 2.89 -3.73 1.25
CA HIS A 26 3.79 -3.58 0.10
C HIS A 26 3.62 -2.21 -0.54
N VAL A 27 4.74 -1.61 -0.93
CA VAL A 27 4.79 -0.33 -1.64
C VAL A 27 5.46 -0.58 -2.99
N ILE A 28 4.76 -0.22 -4.07
CA ILE A 28 5.29 -0.26 -5.44
C ILE A 28 5.54 1.20 -5.86
N PRO A 29 6.78 1.72 -5.82
CA PRO A 29 7.06 3.14 -6.03
C PRO A 29 6.79 3.63 -7.46
N ARG A 30 6.83 2.73 -8.44
CA ARG A 30 6.46 2.97 -9.83
C ARG A 30 5.76 1.73 -10.38
N PRO A 31 4.42 1.66 -10.37
CA PRO A 31 3.73 0.63 -11.10
C PRO A 31 4.00 0.79 -12.60
N HIS A 32 4.14 -0.33 -13.30
CA HIS A 32 4.16 -0.32 -14.77
C HIS A 32 2.73 -0.09 -15.28
N SER A 33 2.58 0.54 -16.45
CA SER A 33 1.29 0.83 -17.11
C SER A 33 0.30 -0.34 -17.12
N ASP A 34 0.81 -1.56 -17.30
CA ASP A 34 0.00 -2.77 -17.44
C ASP A 34 -0.59 -3.22 -16.09
N VAL A 35 0.04 -2.82 -14.99
CA VAL A 35 -0.43 -3.10 -13.63
C VAL A 35 -1.58 -2.14 -13.25
N GLU A 36 -1.61 -0.92 -13.80
CA GLU A 36 -2.71 0.04 -13.62
C GLU A 36 -4.01 -0.37 -14.31
N ALA A 37 -3.95 -1.26 -15.31
CA ALA A 37 -5.12 -1.81 -15.98
C ALA A 37 -5.83 -2.89 -15.15
N ILE A 38 -5.07 -3.57 -14.29
CA ILE A 38 -5.53 -4.71 -13.47
C ILE A 38 -5.84 -4.27 -12.03
N LEU A 39 -5.21 -3.19 -11.56
CA LEU A 39 -5.47 -2.62 -10.24
C LEU A 39 -6.86 -1.93 -10.21
N PRO A 40 -7.65 -2.14 -9.15
CA PRO A 40 -8.90 -1.43 -8.95
C PRO A 40 -8.64 0.08 -8.81
N LYS A 41 -9.30 0.90 -9.64
CA LYS A 41 -9.10 2.36 -9.70
C LYS A 41 -9.88 3.17 -8.65
N SER A 42 -10.61 2.52 -7.75
CA SER A 42 -11.30 3.17 -6.64
C SER A 42 -11.28 2.25 -5.42
N ALA A 43 -11.16 2.88 -4.24
CA ALA A 43 -11.60 2.29 -2.99
C ALA A 43 -13.12 2.07 -2.99
#